data_AF-A0A9W8YTT7-F1
#
_entry.id   AF-A0A9W8YTT7-F1
#
_cell.length_a   1.000
_cell.length_b   1.000
_cell.length_c   1.000
_cell.angle_alpha   90.00
_cell.angle_beta   90.00
_cell.angle_gamma   90.00
#
_symmetry.space_group_name_H-M   'P 1'
#
loop_
_entity.id
_entity.type
_entity.pdbx_description
1 polymer ?
#
loop_
_entity_poly.entity_id
_entity_poly.type
_entity_poly.pdbx_seq_one_letter_code
_entity_poly.pdbx_strand_id
1 'polypeptide(L)'
;MSQRNLAKRADLVEKWGTNYFRDFKNIRKYRSGKTFMANPRMFRADAALYFPNFHGATLVEDGKDTTDVLQGRVSVVNVYSSQWGETQARSFTGAKENPELHKILAEFGERAQMVDINIEENSMKAWIIKLFKWQLKAKRSQEEWGRYFVVRKGVSEKIRETIGLLNGRVGYVYVVDEECRIRWAGSGDAEGTEMEDLNRGFRKLVETNKA
;
A
#
# COMPACT_ATOMS: atom_id res chain seq x y z
N MET A 1 10.86 12.29 26.53
CA MET A 1 11.08 12.35 25.06
C MET A 1 11.49 13.77 24.67
N SER A 2 12.72 13.99 24.21
CA SER A 2 13.30 15.34 24.03
C SER A 2 12.77 16.02 22.75
N GLN A 3 12.40 17.31 22.86
CA GLN A 3 11.95 18.16 21.73
C GLN A 3 12.94 18.15 20.54
N ARG A 4 14.22 17.90 20.81
CA ARG A 4 15.29 17.82 19.82
C ARG A 4 15.16 16.62 18.88
N ASN A 5 14.54 15.52 19.32
CA ASN A 5 14.26 14.35 18.48
C ASN A 5 13.03 14.57 17.60
N LEU A 6 12.04 15.34 18.07
CA LEU A 6 10.87 15.72 17.29
C LEU A 6 11.24 16.69 16.16
N ALA A 7 12.09 17.69 16.45
CA ALA A 7 12.57 18.64 15.45
C ALA A 7 13.43 17.96 14.36
N LYS A 8 14.36 17.06 14.75
CA LYS A 8 15.16 16.29 13.77
C LYS A 8 14.30 15.38 12.89
N ARG A 9 13.24 14.79 13.44
CA ARG A 9 12.27 14.01 12.65
C ARG A 9 11.48 14.90 11.70
N ALA A 10 11.03 16.07 12.16
CA ALA A 10 10.31 17.02 11.31
C ALA A 10 11.15 17.49 10.11
N ASP A 11 12.41 17.86 10.35
CA ASP A 11 13.39 18.29 9.34
C ASP A 11 13.74 17.19 8.33
N LEU A 12 13.94 15.95 8.80
CA LEU A 12 14.18 14.81 7.91
C LEU A 12 12.96 14.59 7.00
N VAL A 13 11.75 14.62 7.56
CA VAL A 13 10.51 14.43 6.79
C VAL A 13 10.23 15.62 5.86
N GLU A 14 10.66 16.84 6.19
CA GLU A 14 10.52 18.03 5.33
C GLU A 14 11.46 17.99 4.12
N LYS A 15 12.72 17.59 4.31
CA LYS A 15 13.66 17.40 3.18
C LYS A 15 13.21 16.26 2.24
N TRP A 16 12.52 15.25 2.77
CA TRP A 16 11.99 14.12 1.98
C TRP A 16 10.75 14.48 1.16
N GLY A 17 9.98 15.48 1.57
CA GLY A 17 8.74 15.91 0.92
C GLY A 17 8.91 16.64 -0.42
N THR A 18 10.13 16.67 -0.99
CA THR A 18 10.42 17.50 -2.17
C THR A 18 10.31 16.83 -3.54
N ASN A 19 10.36 15.50 -3.74
CA ASN A 19 10.84 15.02 -5.07
C ASN A 19 10.17 13.84 -5.81
N TYR A 20 8.90 13.46 -5.60
CA TYR A 20 8.24 12.58 -6.59
C TYR A 20 6.74 12.77 -6.72
N PHE A 21 5.99 12.67 -5.62
CA PHE A 21 4.53 12.74 -5.69
C PHE A 21 3.93 14.15 -5.76
N ARG A 22 4.77 15.15 -5.49
CA ARG A 22 4.39 16.55 -5.51
C ARG A 22 4.07 17.04 -6.93
N ASP A 23 4.73 16.50 -7.96
CA ASP A 23 4.43 16.84 -9.35
C ASP A 23 3.09 16.25 -9.82
N PHE A 24 2.63 15.16 -9.21
CA PHE A 24 1.30 14.58 -9.49
C PHE A 24 0.14 15.45 -8.96
N LYS A 25 0.36 16.33 -7.97
CA LYS A 25 -0.67 17.29 -7.50
C LYS A 25 -1.14 18.23 -8.60
N ASN A 26 -0.33 18.43 -9.65
CA ASN A 26 -0.66 19.33 -10.76
C ASN A 26 -1.24 18.58 -11.98
N ILE A 27 -1.49 17.26 -11.89
CA ILE A 27 -1.97 16.50 -13.05
C ILE A 27 -3.50 16.55 -13.16
N ARG A 28 -3.92 16.78 -14.41
CA ARG A 28 -5.30 16.82 -14.93
C ARG A 28 -6.16 15.74 -14.27
N LYS A 29 -7.32 16.11 -13.70
CA LYS A 29 -8.30 15.18 -13.11
C LYS A 29 -8.59 14.03 -14.09
N TYR A 30 -8.03 12.86 -13.83
CA TYR A 30 -8.41 11.63 -14.54
C TYR A 30 -9.87 11.28 -14.20
N ARG A 31 -10.47 10.39 -14.98
CA ARG A 31 -11.85 9.92 -14.72
C ARG A 31 -11.88 9.16 -13.38
N SER A 32 -13.05 9.12 -12.75
CA SER A 32 -13.29 8.32 -11.53
C SER A 32 -12.37 8.61 -10.32
N GLY A 33 -11.76 9.80 -10.27
CA GLY A 33 -10.95 10.23 -9.13
C GLY A 33 -9.51 9.70 -9.09
N LYS A 34 -9.05 9.00 -10.14
CA LYS A 34 -7.65 8.58 -10.32
C LYS A 34 -6.73 9.81 -10.28
N THR A 35 -5.61 9.70 -9.58
CA THR A 35 -4.71 10.83 -9.31
C THR A 35 -3.47 10.81 -10.21
N PHE A 36 -3.04 9.63 -10.65
CA PHE A 36 -1.95 9.45 -11.61
C PHE A 36 -2.05 8.11 -12.35
N MET A 37 -1.47 8.06 -13.55
CA MET A 37 -1.14 6.81 -14.23
C MET A 37 0.18 6.26 -13.69
N ALA A 38 0.23 4.96 -13.42
CA ALA A 38 1.42 4.30 -12.96
C ALA A 38 2.53 4.31 -14.02
N ASN A 39 3.77 4.28 -13.56
CA ASN A 39 4.93 4.18 -14.44
C ASN A 39 5.04 2.74 -14.97
N PRO A 40 5.28 2.52 -16.28
CA PRO A 40 5.50 1.17 -16.81
C PRO A 40 6.75 0.46 -16.25
N ARG A 41 7.65 1.21 -15.60
CA ARG A 41 8.89 0.70 -15.00
C ARG A 41 8.90 0.90 -13.48
N MET A 42 9.49 -0.08 -12.80
CA MET A 42 9.79 0.02 -11.36
C MET A 42 10.82 1.12 -11.10
N PHE A 43 10.66 1.82 -9.99
CA PHE A 43 11.61 2.81 -9.48
C PHE A 43 12.92 2.14 -9.10
N ARG A 44 14.02 2.85 -9.34
CA ARG A 44 15.35 2.43 -8.90
C ARG A 44 15.40 2.48 -7.37
N ALA A 45 16.08 1.51 -6.76
CA ALA A 45 16.17 1.41 -5.30
C ALA A 45 16.84 2.64 -4.66
N ASP A 46 17.81 3.25 -5.33
CA ASP A 46 18.56 4.42 -4.86
C ASP A 46 17.76 5.74 -4.87
N ALA A 47 16.69 5.80 -5.67
CA ALA A 47 15.78 6.94 -5.74
C ALA A 47 14.41 6.65 -5.10
N ALA A 48 14.18 5.43 -4.61
CA ALA A 48 12.91 5.01 -4.05
C ALA A 48 12.71 5.58 -2.64
N LEU A 49 11.51 6.11 -2.38
CA LEU A 49 11.09 6.52 -1.04
C LEU A 49 10.67 5.31 -0.22
N TYR A 50 10.78 5.41 1.11
CA TYR A 50 10.28 4.37 2.01
C TYR A 50 8.77 4.41 2.16
N PHE A 51 8.16 3.23 2.26
CA PHE A 51 6.78 3.08 2.66
C PHE A 51 6.65 3.44 4.16
N PRO A 52 5.66 4.26 4.55
CA PRO A 52 5.49 4.70 5.92
C PRO A 52 5.10 3.53 6.81
N ASN A 53 5.66 3.50 8.02
CA ASN A 53 5.20 2.56 9.03
C ASN A 53 3.88 3.04 9.63
N PHE A 54 2.79 2.39 9.24
CA PHE A 54 1.49 2.57 9.89
C PHE A 54 1.34 1.63 11.09
N HIS A 55 0.71 2.14 12.14
CA HIS A 55 0.37 1.39 13.34
C HIS A 55 -1.15 1.17 13.39
N GLY A 56 -1.57 -0.09 13.47
CA GLY A 56 -2.99 -0.45 13.38
C GLY A 56 -3.35 -1.76 14.06
N ALA A 57 -4.58 -2.20 13.82
CA ALA A 57 -5.06 -3.51 14.22
C ALA A 57 -5.08 -4.45 13.03
N THR A 58 -4.69 -5.71 13.23
CA THR A 58 -4.92 -6.77 12.26
C THR A 58 -6.20 -7.55 12.58
N LEU A 59 -6.49 -8.61 11.81
CA LEU A 59 -7.57 -9.53 12.14
C LEU A 59 -7.19 -10.51 13.27
N VAL A 60 -5.89 -10.61 13.60
CA VAL A 60 -5.36 -11.49 14.66
C VAL A 60 -5.12 -10.70 15.95
N GLU A 61 -4.39 -9.60 15.85
CA GLU A 61 -3.89 -8.82 16.98
C GLU A 61 -4.07 -7.32 16.78
N ASP A 62 -4.29 -6.58 17.87
CA ASP A 62 -4.32 -5.11 17.85
C ASP A 62 -2.91 -4.57 18.14
N GLY A 63 -2.54 -3.41 17.58
CA GLY A 63 -1.28 -2.73 17.90
C GLY A 63 -0.05 -3.25 17.15
N LYS A 64 -0.22 -3.53 15.86
CA LYS A 64 0.84 -4.03 14.97
C LYS A 64 1.34 -2.94 14.03
N ASP A 65 2.63 -2.95 13.78
CA ASP A 65 3.30 -2.10 12.80
C ASP A 65 3.36 -2.78 11.44
N THR A 66 3.04 -2.03 10.38
CA THR A 66 3.11 -2.54 9.00
C THR A 66 4.53 -2.93 8.60
N THR A 67 5.56 -2.21 9.10
CA THR A 67 6.96 -2.54 8.81
C THR A 67 7.33 -3.95 9.28
N ASP A 68 6.83 -4.40 10.43
CA ASP A 68 7.09 -5.75 10.95
C ASP A 68 6.59 -6.85 10.00
N VAL A 69 5.55 -6.56 9.21
CA VAL A 69 4.98 -7.50 8.24
C VAL A 69 5.65 -7.37 6.88
N LEU A 70 6.05 -6.17 6.48
CA LEU A 70 6.61 -5.88 5.15
C LEU A 70 8.10 -6.20 5.05
N GLN A 71 8.87 -5.98 6.12
CA GLN A 71 10.32 -6.13 6.10
C GLN A 71 10.73 -7.56 5.76
N GLY A 72 11.74 -7.70 4.90
CA GLY A 72 12.25 -9.00 4.44
C GLY A 72 11.40 -9.66 3.36
N ARG A 73 10.33 -9.01 2.89
CA ARG A 73 9.43 -9.55 1.85
C ARG A 73 9.12 -8.52 0.79
N VAL A 74 9.03 -8.97 -0.47
CA VAL A 74 8.51 -8.11 -1.54
C VAL A 74 6.99 -8.17 -1.48
N SER A 75 6.34 -7.02 -1.37
CA SER A 75 4.93 -6.92 -1.01
C SER A 75 4.15 -6.07 -2.00
N VAL A 76 3.00 -6.57 -2.45
CA VAL A 76 1.96 -5.72 -3.06
C VAL A 76 1.08 -5.19 -1.92
N VAL A 77 1.04 -3.87 -1.76
CA VAL A 77 0.32 -3.21 -0.67
C VAL A 77 -0.85 -2.42 -1.23
N ASN A 78 -2.07 -2.84 -0.86
CA ASN A 78 -3.29 -2.12 -1.17
C ASN A 78 -3.60 -1.13 -0.05
N VAL A 79 -3.90 0.11 -0.38
CA VAL A 79 -4.27 1.15 0.58
C VAL A 79 -5.57 1.81 0.15
N TYR A 80 -6.56 1.80 1.03
CA TYR A 80 -7.88 2.38 0.76
C TYR A 80 -8.58 2.80 2.05
N SER A 81 -9.62 3.61 1.94
CA SER A 81 -10.43 4.13 3.07
C SER A 81 -11.94 3.96 2.84
N SER A 82 -12.32 3.38 1.70
CA SER A 82 -13.70 3.22 1.27
C SER A 82 -13.87 1.95 0.45
N GLN A 83 -15.10 1.44 0.37
CA GLN A 83 -15.42 0.27 -0.47
C GLN A 83 -15.18 0.55 -1.97
N TRP A 84 -15.35 1.80 -2.39
CA TRP A 84 -15.01 2.20 -3.75
C TRP A 84 -13.50 2.09 -3.97
N GLY A 85 -12.69 2.63 -3.07
CA GLY A 85 -11.23 2.51 -3.15
C GLY A 85 -10.76 1.05 -3.08
N GLU A 86 -11.41 0.20 -2.28
CA GLU A 86 -11.14 -1.24 -2.26
C GLU A 86 -11.42 -1.88 -3.62
N THR A 87 -12.54 -1.55 -4.25
CA THR A 87 -12.91 -2.07 -5.59
C THR A 87 -11.88 -1.62 -6.65
N GLN A 88 -11.41 -0.39 -6.54
CA GLN A 88 -10.38 0.15 -7.42
C GLN A 88 -9.04 -0.58 -7.25
N ALA A 89 -8.56 -0.77 -6.03
CA ALA A 89 -7.36 -1.57 -5.77
C ALA A 89 -7.52 -3.02 -6.27
N ARG A 90 -8.73 -3.59 -6.13
CA ARG A 90 -9.05 -4.93 -6.63
C ARG A 90 -8.96 -5.06 -8.15
N SER A 91 -9.18 -3.98 -8.90
CA SER A 91 -8.96 -3.98 -10.35
C SER A 91 -7.50 -4.28 -10.72
N PHE A 92 -6.54 -4.06 -9.81
CA PHE A 92 -5.15 -4.45 -9.97
C PHE A 92 -4.84 -5.82 -9.38
N THR A 93 -5.39 -6.15 -8.20
CA THR A 93 -4.88 -7.28 -7.39
C THR A 93 -5.89 -8.38 -7.12
N GLY A 94 -7.13 -8.26 -7.58
CA GLY A 94 -8.17 -9.25 -7.33
C GLY A 94 -7.86 -10.57 -8.03
N ALA A 95 -8.18 -11.70 -7.40
CA ALA A 95 -7.86 -13.02 -7.97
C ALA A 95 -8.57 -13.30 -9.30
N LYS A 96 -9.74 -12.68 -9.51
CA LYS A 96 -10.50 -12.77 -10.76
C LYS A 96 -9.94 -11.82 -11.81
N GLU A 97 -9.62 -10.60 -11.40
CA GLU A 97 -9.17 -9.50 -12.26
C GLU A 97 -7.71 -9.70 -12.71
N ASN A 98 -6.84 -10.13 -11.81
CA ASN A 98 -5.42 -10.35 -12.04
C ASN A 98 -4.97 -11.74 -11.54
N PRO A 99 -5.33 -12.82 -12.24
CA PRO A 99 -4.91 -14.18 -11.88
C PRO A 99 -3.39 -14.39 -11.97
N GLU A 100 -2.67 -13.59 -12.76
CA GLU A 100 -1.22 -13.70 -12.89
C GLU A 100 -0.50 -13.26 -11.60
N LEU A 101 -0.94 -12.18 -10.95
CA LEU A 101 -0.40 -11.77 -9.66
C LEU A 101 -0.50 -12.90 -8.62
N HIS A 102 -1.66 -13.57 -8.58
CA HIS A 102 -1.89 -14.68 -7.63
C HIS A 102 -1.02 -15.90 -7.94
N LYS A 103 -0.70 -16.15 -9.22
CA LYS A 103 0.31 -17.16 -9.59
C LYS A 103 1.69 -16.78 -9.07
N ILE A 104 2.10 -15.52 -9.20
CA ILE A 104 3.40 -15.04 -8.67
C ILE A 104 3.43 -15.21 -7.15
N LEU A 105 2.37 -14.80 -6.43
CA LEU A 105 2.27 -14.96 -4.98
C LEU A 105 2.39 -16.43 -4.54
N ALA A 106 1.72 -17.35 -5.26
CA ALA A 106 1.81 -18.78 -4.98
C ALA A 106 3.19 -19.38 -5.31
N GLU A 107 3.82 -18.94 -6.40
CA GLU A 107 5.13 -19.41 -6.86
C GLU A 107 6.26 -19.06 -5.88
N PHE A 108 6.22 -17.85 -5.30
CA PHE A 108 7.31 -17.35 -4.45
C PHE A 108 7.04 -17.45 -2.94
N GLY A 109 5.87 -17.96 -2.54
CA GLY A 109 5.54 -18.30 -1.15
C GLY A 109 5.88 -17.18 -0.16
N GLU A 110 6.66 -17.49 0.87
CA GLU A 110 6.98 -16.54 1.96
C GLU A 110 7.73 -15.27 1.52
N ARG A 111 8.35 -15.26 0.33
CA ARG A 111 9.11 -14.11 -0.20
C ARG A 111 8.23 -13.06 -0.86
N ALA A 112 7.02 -13.46 -1.29
CA ALA A 112 6.06 -12.61 -1.97
C ALA A 112 4.75 -12.57 -1.20
N GLN A 113 4.22 -11.38 -0.94
CA GLN A 113 2.95 -11.27 -0.23
C GLN A 113 2.07 -10.14 -0.75
N MET A 114 0.79 -10.23 -0.41
CA MET A 114 -0.15 -9.14 -0.54
C MET A 114 -0.57 -8.68 0.87
N VAL A 115 -0.61 -7.36 1.07
CA VAL A 115 -0.99 -6.72 2.33
C VAL A 115 -2.07 -5.69 2.03
N ASP A 116 -3.16 -5.71 2.79
CA ASP A 116 -4.25 -4.75 2.65
C ASP A 116 -4.27 -3.80 3.85
N ILE A 117 -4.38 -2.51 3.59
CA ILE A 117 -4.41 -1.46 4.61
C ILE A 117 -5.67 -0.63 4.41
N ASN A 118 -6.63 -0.84 5.31
CA ASN A 118 -7.84 -0.06 5.38
C ASN A 118 -7.66 1.08 6.40
N ILE A 119 -7.66 2.32 5.90
CA ILE A 119 -7.58 3.53 6.71
C ILE A 119 -9.00 3.96 7.10
N GLU A 120 -9.39 3.70 8.35
CA GLU A 120 -10.69 4.06 8.90
C GLU A 120 -10.53 5.18 9.94
N GLU A 121 -10.61 6.42 9.48
CA GLU A 121 -10.53 7.60 10.35
C GLU A 121 -11.83 7.84 11.14
N ASN A 122 -12.95 7.25 10.71
CA ASN A 122 -14.21 7.41 11.40
C ASN A 122 -14.30 6.45 12.59
N SER A 123 -13.91 6.96 13.76
CA SER A 123 -13.94 6.26 15.05
C SER A 123 -15.33 5.71 15.42
N MET A 124 -16.42 6.29 14.90
CA MET A 124 -17.79 5.83 15.16
C MET A 124 -18.15 4.53 14.41
N LYS A 125 -17.33 4.10 13.43
CA LYS A 125 -17.53 2.85 12.66
C LYS A 125 -16.76 1.66 13.23
N ALA A 126 -16.14 1.78 14.40
CA ALA A 126 -15.32 0.72 14.98
C ALA A 126 -16.07 -0.61 15.21
N TRP A 127 -17.38 -0.57 15.43
CA TRP A 127 -18.25 -1.73 15.58
C TRP A 127 -18.60 -2.41 14.25
N ILE A 128 -18.67 -1.64 13.15
CA ILE A 128 -18.88 -2.13 11.79
C ILE A 128 -17.71 -3.02 11.37
N ILE A 129 -16.48 -2.62 11.72
CA ILE A 129 -15.30 -3.47 11.52
C ILE A 129 -15.41 -4.78 12.29
N LYS A 130 -15.95 -4.80 13.52
CA LYS A 130 -16.13 -6.06 14.28
C LYS A 130 -17.11 -7.02 13.59
N LEU A 131 -18.21 -6.52 13.02
CA LEU A 131 -19.12 -7.34 12.20
C LEU A 131 -18.43 -7.85 10.94
N PHE A 132 -17.69 -6.98 10.24
CA PHE A 132 -16.95 -7.36 9.04
C PHE A 132 -15.74 -8.26 9.34
N LYS A 133 -15.15 -8.24 10.54
CA LYS A 133 -14.01 -9.09 10.90
C LYS A 133 -14.36 -10.56 10.67
N TRP A 134 -15.56 -11.02 11.06
CA TRP A 134 -15.98 -12.41 10.83
C TRP A 134 -16.12 -12.74 9.34
N GLN A 135 -16.74 -11.83 8.58
CA GLN A 135 -16.93 -12.01 7.13
C GLN A 135 -15.61 -11.92 6.34
N LEU A 136 -14.66 -11.09 6.79
CA LEU A 136 -13.31 -10.98 6.25
C LEU A 136 -12.49 -12.24 6.56
N LYS A 137 -12.59 -12.74 7.79
CA LYS A 137 -11.97 -14.01 8.20
C LYS A 137 -12.51 -15.20 7.41
N ALA A 138 -13.80 -15.20 7.06
CA ALA A 138 -14.40 -16.26 6.25
C ALA A 138 -13.96 -16.24 4.78
N LYS A 139 -13.48 -15.09 4.27
CA LYS A 139 -13.04 -14.91 2.88
C LYS A 139 -11.52 -15.05 2.69
N ARG A 140 -10.76 -15.25 3.77
CA ARG A 140 -9.29 -15.20 3.78
C ARG A 140 -8.71 -16.36 4.58
N SER A 141 -7.55 -16.87 4.16
CA SER A 141 -6.83 -17.88 4.92
C SER A 141 -6.33 -17.30 6.26
N GLN A 142 -6.07 -18.15 7.25
CA GLN A 142 -5.60 -17.68 8.56
C GLN A 142 -4.28 -16.91 8.48
N GLU A 143 -3.40 -17.27 7.55
CA GLU A 143 -2.13 -16.58 7.29
C GLU A 143 -2.31 -15.16 6.73
N GLU A 144 -3.45 -14.89 6.07
CA GLU A 144 -3.78 -13.56 5.56
C GLU A 144 -4.33 -12.63 6.65
N TRP A 145 -4.77 -13.16 7.79
CA TRP A 145 -5.35 -12.36 8.86
C TRP A 145 -4.34 -11.36 9.45
N GLY A 146 -3.06 -11.74 9.52
CA GLY A 146 -1.97 -10.87 9.95
C GLY A 146 -1.53 -9.84 8.89
N ARG A 147 -2.05 -9.96 7.66
CA ARG A 147 -1.70 -9.10 6.51
C ARG A 147 -2.83 -8.13 6.12
N TYR A 148 -3.92 -8.10 6.89
CA TYR A 148 -4.99 -7.13 6.74
C TYR A 148 -4.97 -6.15 7.92
N PHE A 149 -4.64 -4.89 7.64
CA PHE A 149 -4.54 -3.83 8.63
C PHE A 149 -5.75 -2.91 8.59
N VAL A 150 -6.19 -2.53 9.78
CA VAL A 150 -7.14 -1.44 10.03
C VAL A 150 -6.39 -0.34 10.78
N VAL A 151 -6.12 0.76 10.09
CA VAL A 151 -5.36 1.90 10.61
C VAL A 151 -6.34 3.04 10.90
N ARG A 152 -6.39 3.49 12.16
CA ARG A 152 -7.38 4.51 12.59
C ARG A 152 -6.78 5.90 12.85
N LYS A 153 -5.47 5.98 13.03
CA LYS A 153 -4.73 7.18 13.44
C LYS A 153 -3.35 7.16 12.80
N GLY A 154 -2.68 8.31 12.83
CA GLY A 154 -1.27 8.41 12.41
C GLY A 154 -1.06 8.54 10.91
N VAL A 155 -2.13 8.67 10.11
CA VAL A 155 -2.03 8.96 8.66
C VAL A 155 -2.25 10.45 8.42
N SER A 156 -1.23 11.26 8.70
CA SER A 156 -1.31 12.71 8.47
C SER A 156 -1.28 13.05 6.97
N GLU A 157 -1.77 14.23 6.61
CA GLU A 157 -1.67 14.75 5.24
C GLU A 157 -0.22 14.71 4.71
N LYS A 158 0.77 15.02 5.56
CA LYS A 158 2.19 14.93 5.19
C LYS A 158 2.60 13.52 4.79
N ILE A 159 2.14 12.49 5.52
CA ILE A 159 2.41 11.09 5.18
C ILE A 159 1.71 10.72 3.87
N ARG A 160 0.44 11.12 3.70
CA ARG A 160 -0.33 10.89 2.47
C ARG A 160 0.38 11.48 1.25
N GLU A 161 0.86 12.72 1.36
CA GLU A 161 1.62 13.38 0.30
C GLU A 161 2.93 12.67 -0.04
N THR A 162 3.64 12.15 0.96
CA THR A 162 4.93 11.47 0.79
C THR A 162 4.80 10.21 -0.07
N ILE A 163 3.65 9.54 -0.03
CA ILE A 163 3.39 8.31 -0.81
C ILE A 163 2.46 8.53 -2.01
N GLY A 164 2.00 9.75 -2.24
CA GLY A 164 1.08 10.04 -3.35
C GLY A 164 -0.38 9.64 -3.12
N LEU A 165 -0.81 9.48 -1.86
CA LEU A 165 -2.21 9.28 -1.48
C LEU A 165 -2.97 10.63 -1.54
N LEU A 166 -3.08 11.20 -2.74
CA LEU A 166 -3.54 12.58 -2.95
C LEU A 166 -5.08 12.75 -2.93
N ASN A 167 -5.81 11.66 -3.09
CA ASN A 167 -7.26 11.60 -2.99
C ASN A 167 -7.65 10.53 -1.97
N GLY A 168 -8.24 10.98 -0.86
CA GLY A 168 -8.60 10.12 0.27
C GLY A 168 -9.83 9.22 0.04
N ARG A 169 -10.43 9.18 -1.15
CA ARG A 169 -11.58 8.32 -1.47
C ARG A 169 -11.23 7.11 -2.34
N VAL A 170 -10.17 7.21 -3.14
CA VAL A 170 -9.76 6.17 -4.10
C VAL A 170 -8.80 5.16 -3.49
N GLY A 171 -8.62 4.04 -4.19
CA GLY A 171 -7.64 3.00 -3.86
C GLY A 171 -6.27 3.32 -4.42
N TYR A 172 -5.24 2.82 -3.75
CA TYR A 172 -3.85 2.85 -4.18
C TYR A 172 -3.24 1.46 -4.06
N VAL A 173 -2.34 1.14 -4.97
CA VAL A 173 -1.59 -0.12 -4.98
C VAL A 173 -0.12 0.21 -5.07
N TYR A 174 0.68 -0.35 -4.18
CA TYR A 174 2.13 -0.16 -4.15
C TYR A 174 2.84 -1.49 -4.32
N VAL A 175 4.00 -1.47 -4.97
CA VAL A 175 5.00 -2.53 -4.82
C VAL A 175 6.05 -2.03 -3.87
N VAL A 176 6.29 -2.79 -2.80
CA VAL A 176 7.24 -2.48 -1.74
C VAL A 176 8.30 -3.58 -1.70
N ASP A 177 9.58 -3.24 -1.71
CA ASP A 177 10.66 -4.22 -1.59
C ASP A 177 10.92 -4.64 -0.13
N GLU A 178 11.85 -5.59 0.06
CA GLU A 178 12.21 -6.14 1.37
C GLU A 178 12.81 -5.13 2.35
N GLU A 179 13.31 -3.99 1.85
CA GLU A 179 13.78 -2.86 2.65
C GLU A 179 12.68 -1.84 2.92
N CYS A 180 11.44 -2.17 2.61
CA CYS A 180 10.27 -1.29 2.74
C CYS A 180 10.34 -0.06 1.82
N ARG A 181 11.01 -0.13 0.65
CA ARG A 181 11.01 0.97 -0.33
C ARG A 181 9.89 0.80 -1.35
N ILE A 182 9.22 1.89 -1.69
CA ILE A 182 8.19 1.94 -2.74
C ILE A 182 8.89 1.84 -4.08
N ARG A 183 8.67 0.73 -4.79
CA ARG A 183 9.25 0.45 -6.11
C ARG A 183 8.28 0.71 -7.24
N TRP A 184 7.00 0.83 -6.94
CA TRP A 184 5.97 1.20 -7.90
C TRP A 184 4.71 1.64 -7.16
N ALA A 185 3.90 2.46 -7.81
CA ALA A 185 2.62 2.91 -7.29
C ALA A 185 1.61 3.02 -8.42
N GLY A 186 0.36 2.67 -8.13
CA GLY A 186 -0.83 2.87 -8.94
C GLY A 186 -1.94 3.52 -8.12
N SER A 187 -2.84 4.23 -8.79
CA SER A 187 -3.99 4.90 -8.16
C SER A 187 -5.28 4.66 -8.93
N GLY A 188 -6.42 4.68 -8.24
CA GLY A 188 -7.73 4.50 -8.88
C GLY A 188 -7.89 3.11 -9.50
N ASP A 189 -8.65 3.01 -10.59
CA ASP A 189 -8.81 1.78 -11.36
C ASP A 189 -7.56 1.51 -12.22
N ALA A 190 -7.26 0.24 -12.47
CA ALA A 190 -6.23 -0.18 -13.42
C ALA A 190 -6.67 0.19 -14.83
N GLU A 191 -5.81 0.92 -15.55
CA GLU A 191 -6.07 1.37 -16.91
C GLU A 191 -4.87 1.02 -17.82
N GLY A 192 -5.13 0.75 -19.09
CA GLY A 192 -4.08 0.46 -20.06
C GLY A 192 -3.24 -0.77 -19.67
N THR A 193 -1.94 -0.57 -19.46
CA THR A 193 -0.96 -1.64 -19.16
C THR A 193 -0.59 -1.73 -17.67
N GLU A 194 -1.21 -0.95 -16.79
CA GLU A 194 -0.72 -0.81 -15.41
C GLU A 194 -0.77 -2.13 -14.63
N MET A 195 -1.71 -3.02 -14.95
CA MET A 195 -1.81 -4.36 -14.33
C MET A 195 -0.64 -5.25 -14.76
N GLU A 196 -0.33 -5.29 -16.06
CA GLU A 196 0.78 -6.05 -16.60
C GLU A 196 2.12 -5.48 -16.13
N ASP A 197 2.23 -4.15 -16.01
CA ASP A 197 3.40 -3.45 -15.49
C ASP A 197 3.65 -3.79 -14.02
N LEU A 198 2.58 -3.83 -13.20
CA LEU A 198 2.62 -4.33 -11.83
C LEU A 198 3.15 -5.76 -11.77
N ASN A 199 2.54 -6.69 -12.53
CA ASN A 199 2.91 -8.11 -12.50
C ASN A 199 4.38 -8.33 -12.89
N ARG A 200 4.78 -7.74 -14.00
CA ARG A 200 6.14 -7.85 -14.54
C ARG A 200 7.17 -7.29 -13.56
N GLY A 201 6.94 -6.11 -13.02
CA GLY A 201 7.88 -5.49 -12.10
C GLY A 201 7.92 -6.18 -10.73
N PHE A 202 6.78 -6.65 -10.23
CA PHE A 202 6.70 -7.41 -8.99
C PHE A 202 7.45 -8.74 -9.11
N ARG A 203 7.18 -9.53 -10.16
CA ARG A 203 7.91 -10.77 -10.46
C ARG A 203 9.42 -10.54 -10.51
N LYS A 204 9.86 -9.54 -11.27
CA LYS A 204 11.29 -9.21 -11.41
C LYS A 204 11.95 -8.88 -10.07
N LEU A 205 11.27 -8.12 -9.20
CA LEU A 205 11.80 -7.79 -7.86
C LEU A 205 11.95 -9.04 -6.98
N VAL A 206 10.93 -9.90 -6.97
CA VAL A 206 10.97 -11.14 -6.19
C VAL A 206 12.05 -12.11 -6.71
N GLU A 207 12.25 -12.18 -8.04
CA GLU A 207 13.29 -13.01 -8.66
C GLU A 207 14.71 -12.50 -8.35
N THR A 208 14.92 -11.19 -8.42
CA THR A 208 16.25 -10.58 -8.23
C THR A 208 16.80 -10.85 -6.83
N ASN A 209 15.94 -10.89 -5.82
CA ASN A 209 16.35 -11.11 -4.43
C ASN A 209 16.56 -12.59 -4.09
N LYS A 210 16.61 -13.50 -5.09
CA LYS A 210 16.79 -14.96 -4.91
C LYS A 210 18.27 -15.37 -4.80
N ALA A 211 19.19 -14.42 -5.01
CA ALA A 211 20.64 -14.65 -5.04
C ALA A 211 21.31 -14.31 -3.70
#